data_AF-A0AAU9XAF3-F1
#
_entry.id   AF-A0AAU9XAF3-F1
#
_cell.length_a   1.000
_cell.length_b   1.000
_cell.length_c   1.000
_cell.angle_alpha   90.00
_cell.angle_beta   90.00
_cell.angle_gamma   90.00
#
_symmetry.space_group_name_H-M   'P 1'
#
loop_
_entity.id
_entity.type
_entity.pdbx_description
1 polymer ?
#
loop_
_entity_poly.entity_id
_entity_poly.type
_entity_poly.pdbx_seq_one_letter_code
_entity_poly.pdbx_strand_id
1 'polypeptide(L)'
;MGWSDQSRPGNGQRIVYNGHKRVHGLKFQSIVLPNGLIGNIFGPVEGRKHDAGMLADSGLLNDMGNFAFSPGGQPMCVYGDPAYPLRIHLQAPYRQGRLTQ
;
A
#
# COMPACT_ATOMS: atom_id res chain seq x y z
N MET A 1 -23.05 23.22 20.15
CA MET A 1 -22.13 22.15 20.59
C MET A 1 -21.92 21.23 19.41
N GLY A 2 -20.91 21.53 18.58
CA GLY A 2 -20.71 20.89 17.28
C GLY A 2 -19.25 20.50 17.13
N TRP A 3 -19.03 19.23 16.83
CA TRP A 3 -17.76 18.63 16.51
C TRP A 3 -17.19 19.27 15.23
N SER A 4 -16.36 20.31 15.34
CA SER A 4 -15.77 20.92 14.15
C SER A 4 -14.36 21.48 14.35
N ASP A 5 -13.66 21.13 15.43
CA ASP A 5 -12.38 21.79 15.78
C ASP A 5 -11.14 20.90 15.63
N GLN A 6 -11.13 20.01 14.63
CA GLN A 6 -9.92 19.27 14.21
C GLN A 6 -9.41 19.73 12.83
N SER A 7 -9.83 20.90 12.35
CA SER A 7 -9.54 21.37 10.99
C SER A 7 -9.17 22.85 10.87
N ARG A 8 -8.54 23.44 11.90
CA ARG A 8 -7.96 24.80 11.82
C ARG A 8 -6.42 24.76 11.75
N PRO A 9 -5.79 25.64 10.95
CA PRO A 9 -4.55 25.35 10.25
C PRO A 9 -3.30 25.64 11.10
N GLY A 10 -2.37 24.69 11.10
CA GLY A 10 -1.00 24.88 11.59
C GLY A 10 0.02 24.36 10.57
N ASN A 11 1.31 24.60 10.84
CA ASN A 11 2.43 24.15 10.00
C ASN A 11 2.33 22.64 9.67
N GLY A 12 2.58 22.27 8.42
CA GLY A 12 2.56 20.87 7.95
C GLY A 12 1.31 20.45 7.17
N GLN A 13 0.29 21.28 7.04
CA GLN A 13 -0.93 20.94 6.27
C GLN A 13 -0.66 20.68 4.78
N ARG A 14 0.31 21.41 4.19
CA ARG A 14 0.75 21.23 2.80
C ARG A 14 1.29 19.83 2.56
N ILE A 15 1.93 19.25 3.57
CA ILE A 15 2.62 17.97 3.50
C ILE A 15 1.60 16.84 3.32
N VAL A 16 0.51 16.85 4.11
CA VAL A 16 -0.57 15.85 4.04
C VAL A 16 -1.59 16.11 2.92
N TYR A 17 -1.52 17.24 2.22
CA TYR A 17 -2.47 17.59 1.15
C TYR A 17 -2.15 16.88 -0.15
N ASN A 18 -2.97 15.92 -0.58
CA ASN A 18 -2.85 15.29 -1.88
C ASN A 18 -3.41 16.21 -2.98
N GLY A 19 -2.54 16.79 -3.81
CA GLY A 19 -2.96 17.70 -4.88
C GLY A 19 -3.78 17.04 -6.00
N HIS A 20 -3.58 15.74 -6.24
CA HIS A 20 -4.32 14.99 -7.26
C HIS A 20 -5.75 14.68 -6.82
N LYS A 21 -5.95 14.33 -5.54
CA LYS A 21 -7.27 14.09 -4.96
C LYS A 21 -7.92 15.34 -4.34
N ARG A 22 -7.15 16.42 -4.21
CA ARG A 22 -7.54 17.71 -3.58
C ARG A 22 -8.07 17.56 -2.15
N VAL A 23 -7.53 16.59 -1.41
CA VAL A 23 -7.91 16.32 -0.02
C VAL A 23 -6.67 16.16 0.86
N HIS A 24 -6.79 16.53 2.13
CA HIS A 24 -5.79 16.15 3.14
C HIS A 24 -6.02 14.70 3.53
N GLY A 25 -4.99 13.87 3.45
CA GLY A 25 -5.11 12.45 3.74
C GLY A 25 -3.80 11.85 4.20
N LEU A 26 -3.90 10.91 5.12
CA LEU A 26 -2.82 9.99 5.49
C LEU A 26 -3.04 8.69 4.72
N LYS A 27 -1.94 8.13 4.22
CA LYS A 27 -1.94 6.83 3.57
C LYS A 27 -1.32 5.81 4.51
N PHE A 28 -1.90 4.61 4.47
CA PHE A 28 -1.37 3.41 5.09
C PHE A 28 -1.29 2.33 4.01
N GLN A 29 -0.29 1.47 4.12
CA GLN A 29 -0.15 0.27 3.32
C GLN A 29 -0.31 -0.93 4.26
N SER A 30 -1.08 -1.94 3.87
CA SER A 30 -1.25 -3.14 4.69
C SER A 30 -1.35 -4.41 3.84
N ILE A 31 -0.88 -5.53 4.38
CA ILE A 31 -1.15 -6.87 3.85
C ILE A 31 -2.23 -7.52 4.71
N VAL A 32 -3.24 -8.06 4.04
CA VAL A 32 -4.28 -8.88 4.66
C VAL A 32 -4.04 -10.34 4.31
N LEU A 33 -4.02 -11.20 5.32
CA LEU A 33 -3.88 -12.64 5.19
C LEU A 33 -5.23 -13.26 4.74
N PRO A 34 -5.24 -14.48 4.18
CA PRO A 34 -6.48 -15.13 3.73
C PRO A 34 -7.54 -15.31 4.82
N ASN A 35 -7.13 -15.33 6.09
CA ASN A 35 -8.03 -15.40 7.25
C ASN A 35 -8.62 -14.04 7.68
N GLY A 36 -8.30 -12.96 6.97
CA GLY A 36 -8.78 -11.60 7.25
C GLY A 36 -7.94 -10.82 8.26
N LEU A 37 -6.88 -11.40 8.84
CA LEU A 37 -5.97 -10.69 9.75
C LEU A 37 -5.01 -9.79 8.97
N ILE A 38 -4.66 -8.66 9.58
CA ILE A 38 -3.60 -7.78 9.06
C ILE A 38 -2.26 -8.39 9.44
N GLY A 39 -1.51 -8.86 8.44
CA GLY A 39 -0.18 -9.45 8.63
C GLY A 39 0.94 -8.41 8.68
N ASN A 40 0.74 -7.23 8.08
CA ASN A 40 1.69 -6.12 8.09
C ASN A 40 0.95 -4.81 7.86
N ILE A 41 1.38 -3.73 8.52
CA ILE A 41 0.91 -2.35 8.30
C ILE A 41 2.08 -1.36 8.33
N PHE A 42 2.10 -0.45 7.35
CA PHE A 42 3.09 0.62 7.21
C PHE A 42 2.38 1.99 7.05
N GLY A 43 2.77 2.96 7.86
CA GLY A 43 2.21 4.32 7.90
C GLY A 43 2.26 4.92 9.31
N PRO A 44 1.75 6.15 9.54
CA PRO A 44 1.08 7.05 8.59
C PRO A 44 2.07 7.74 7.64
N VAL A 45 1.72 7.79 6.35
CA VAL A 45 2.49 8.53 5.34
C VAL A 45 1.65 9.65 4.74
N GLU A 46 2.32 10.73 4.38
CA GLU A 46 1.75 11.87 3.69
C GLU A 46 1.02 11.46 2.40
N GLY A 47 -0.22 11.92 2.21
CA GLY A 47 -1.04 11.55 1.06
C GLY A 47 -0.48 11.94 -0.32
N ARG A 48 0.57 12.76 -0.37
CA ARG A 48 1.31 13.11 -1.60
C ARG A 48 2.23 12.01 -2.09
N LYS A 49 2.68 11.10 -1.22
CA LYS A 49 3.65 10.08 -1.58
C LYS A 49 3.03 9.07 -2.55
N HIS A 50 3.81 8.65 -3.53
CA HIS A 50 3.42 7.61 -4.47
C HIS A 50 3.35 6.26 -3.77
N ASP A 51 2.37 5.43 -4.13
CA ASP A 51 2.13 4.15 -3.48
C ASP A 51 3.32 3.20 -3.66
N ALA A 52 3.97 3.20 -4.83
CA ALA A 52 5.19 2.43 -5.07
C ALA A 52 6.38 2.91 -4.21
N GLY A 53 6.46 4.22 -3.91
CA GLY A 53 7.44 4.75 -2.99
C GLY A 53 7.21 4.26 -1.56
N MET A 54 5.94 4.27 -1.11
CA MET A 54 5.57 3.70 0.18
C MET A 54 5.92 2.21 0.29
N LEU A 55 5.70 1.43 -0.77
CA LEU A 55 6.09 0.03 -0.82
C LEU A 55 7.60 -0.15 -0.66
N ALA A 56 8.41 0.68 -1.32
CA ALA A 56 9.87 0.62 -1.19
C ALA A 56 10.32 0.96 0.24
N ASP A 57 9.76 2.03 0.82
CA ASP A 57 10.11 2.48 2.17
C ASP A 57 9.66 1.50 3.27
N SER A 58 8.58 0.75 3.02
CA SER A 58 8.07 -0.22 3.98
C SER A 58 9.03 -1.40 4.23
N GLY A 59 10.03 -1.61 3.36
CA GLY A 59 10.91 -2.77 3.42
C GLY A 59 10.23 -4.11 3.08
N LEU A 60 8.92 -4.08 2.82
CA LEU A 60 8.07 -5.26 2.68
C LEU A 60 8.54 -6.22 1.58
N LEU A 61 9.07 -5.70 0.47
CA LEU A 61 9.60 -6.54 -0.61
C LEU A 61 10.84 -7.34 -0.17
N ASN A 62 11.68 -6.77 0.69
CA ASN A 62 12.86 -7.45 1.23
C ASN A 62 12.44 -8.50 2.25
N ASP A 63 11.49 -8.17 3.13
CA ASP A 63 10.95 -9.11 4.12
C ASP A 63 10.29 -10.31 3.43
N MET A 64 9.50 -10.07 2.38
CA MET A 64 8.91 -11.16 1.60
C MET A 64 9.99 -12.00 0.92
N GLY A 65 11.05 -11.40 0.39
CA GLY A 65 12.18 -12.14 -0.20
C GLY A 65 12.91 -13.06 0.76
N ASN A 66 12.86 -12.77 2.07
CA ASN A 66 13.53 -13.56 3.11
C ASN A 66 12.60 -14.57 3.77
N PHE A 67 11.32 -14.25 3.92
CA PHE A 67 10.38 -14.99 4.79
C PHE A 67 9.17 -15.57 4.06
N ALA A 68 8.82 -15.10 2.85
CA ALA A 68 7.63 -15.55 2.15
C ALA A 68 7.89 -16.85 1.37
N PHE A 69 8.23 -17.91 2.10
CA PHE A 69 8.34 -19.27 1.59
C PHE A 69 7.38 -20.19 2.34
N SER A 70 6.77 -21.12 1.61
CA SER A 70 6.00 -22.21 2.20
C SER A 70 6.92 -23.15 2.98
N PRO A 71 6.39 -24.01 3.87
CA PRO A 71 7.17 -25.06 4.53
C PRO A 71 7.92 -25.98 3.57
N GLY A 72 7.45 -26.10 2.32
CA GLY A 72 8.12 -26.85 1.24
C GLY A 72 9.13 -26.04 0.43
N GLY A 73 9.48 -24.82 0.85
CA GLY A 73 10.45 -23.94 0.17
C GLY A 73 9.91 -23.24 -1.08
N GLN A 74 8.64 -23.40 -1.43
CA GLN A 74 8.06 -22.69 -2.58
C GLN A 74 7.79 -21.22 -2.23
N PRO A 75 8.13 -20.27 -3.12
CA PRO A 75 7.89 -18.85 -2.87
C PRO A 75 6.40 -18.55 -2.82
N MET A 76 5.99 -17.82 -1.80
CA MET A 76 4.63 -17.32 -1.60
C MET A 76 4.50 -15.92 -2.19
N CYS A 77 3.32 -15.59 -2.70
CA CYS A 77 3.07 -14.32 -3.38
C CYS A 77 1.82 -13.63 -2.83
N VAL A 78 1.88 -12.30 -2.76
CA VAL A 78 0.76 -11.43 -2.40
C VAL A 78 0.23 -10.75 -3.66
N TYR A 79 -1.09 -10.61 -3.74
CA TYR A 79 -1.72 -9.79 -4.76
C TYR A 79 -1.79 -8.33 -4.30
N GLY A 80 -1.25 -7.42 -5.09
CA GLY A 80 -1.19 -6.00 -4.80
C GLY A 80 -1.80 -5.13 -5.91
N ASP A 81 -1.80 -3.82 -5.69
CA ASP A 81 -2.25 -2.86 -6.69
C ASP A 81 -1.43 -2.99 -7.99
N PRO A 82 -2.05 -2.89 -9.19
CA PRO A 82 -1.31 -2.93 -10.44
C PRO A 82 -0.23 -1.86 -10.59
N ALA A 83 -0.27 -0.76 -9.86
CA ALA A 83 0.77 0.26 -9.83
C ALA A 83 2.09 -0.22 -9.20
N TYR A 84 2.08 -1.38 -8.52
CA TYR A 84 3.29 -1.97 -7.97
C TYR A 84 4.11 -2.74 -9.03
N PRO A 85 5.44 -2.78 -8.85
CA PRO A 85 6.30 -3.59 -9.71
C PRO A 85 6.02 -5.08 -9.50
N LEU A 86 5.93 -5.83 -10.60
CA LEU A 86 5.79 -7.29 -10.56
C LEU A 86 7.08 -7.93 -10.03
N ARG A 87 6.95 -8.80 -9.02
CA ARG A 87 8.02 -9.61 -8.45
C ARG A 87 7.51 -11.01 -8.07
N ILE A 88 8.43 -11.92 -7.77
CA ILE A 88 8.10 -13.29 -7.34
C ILE A 88 7.10 -13.30 -6.16
N HIS A 89 7.33 -12.44 -5.17
CA HIS A 89 6.48 -12.33 -3.99
C HIS A 89 5.36 -11.27 -4.08
N LEU A 90 5.27 -10.53 -5.20
CA LEU A 90 4.24 -9.50 -5.40
C LEU A 90 3.71 -9.53 -6.84
N GLN A 91 2.46 -9.96 -7.01
CA GLN A 91 1.77 -9.99 -8.30
C GLN A 91 0.68 -8.94 -8.36
N ALA A 92 0.48 -8.38 -9.55
CA ALA A 92 -0.70 -7.58 -9.84
C ALA A 92 -1.85 -8.50 -10.25
N PRO A 93 -3.11 -8.15 -9.94
CA PRO A 93 -4.26 -8.84 -10.49
C PRO A 93 -4.24 -8.80 -12.02
N TYR A 94 -4.88 -9.79 -12.63
CA TYR A 94 -4.92 -9.96 -14.08
C TYR A 94 -5.42 -8.69 -14.78
N ARG A 95 -4.53 -8.06 -15.56
CA ARG A 95 -4.88 -6.94 -16.46
C ARG A 95 -5.41 -7.58 -17.74
N GLN A 96 -6.73 -7.52 -17.96
CA GLN A 96 -7.37 -8.11 -19.15
C GLN A 96 -6.64 -7.75 -20.46
N GLY A 97 -5.98 -8.74 -21.07
CA GLY A 97 -5.69 -8.75 -22.50
C GLY A 97 -6.97 -9.20 -23.22
N ARG A 98 -7.32 -8.49 -24.31
CA ARG A 98 -8.57 -8.66 -25.09
C ARG A 98 -9.10 -10.10 -25.10
N LEU A 99 -10.36 -10.28 -24.71
CA LEU A 99 -11.16 -11.44 -25.08
C LEU A 99 -11.07 -11.60 -26.60
N THR A 100 -10.30 -12.58 -27.06
CA THR A 100 -10.41 -13.08 -28.43
C THR A 100 -11.76 -13.78 -28.53
N GLN A 101 -12.59 -13.27 -29.44
CA GLN A 101 -13.89 -13.78 -29.84
C GLN A 101 -13.79 -15.15 -30.50
#